data_AF-A0A2U9S2J2-F1
#
_entry.id   AF-A0A2U9S2J2-F1
#
_cell.length_a   1.000
_cell.length_b   1.000
_cell.length_c   1.000
_cell.angle_alpha   90.00
_cell.angle_beta   90.00
_cell.angle_gamma   90.00
#
_symmetry.space_group_name_H-M   'P 1'
#
loop_
_entity.id
_entity.type
_entity.pdbx_description
1 polymer ?
#
loop_
_entity_poly.entity_id
_entity_poly.type
_entity_poly.pdbx_seq_one_letter_code
_entity_poly.pdbx_strand_id
1 'polypeptide(L)'
;MTSRPARGFSRRGACRSRVIAAAALMVSLCIGGTAPATASEGAKPNGCPWAQDITLEINGKTLTLKQDAFTAATSEPIEIDQFKVFPLVDQLKLRIIGPKGREWEAALTRLVSGKRCSAFYVGKPTLVSDTVRNPNELILNR
;
A
#
# COMPACT_ATOMS: atom_id res chain seq x y z
N MET A 1 -29.37 68.02 18.59
CA MET A 1 -30.47 68.19 17.61
C MET A 1 -30.13 69.36 16.70
N THR A 2 -30.46 69.27 15.40
CA THR A 2 -30.23 70.25 14.30
C THR A 2 -28.75 70.34 13.83
N SER A 3 -28.35 70.64 12.59
CA SER A 3 -28.84 70.43 11.21
C SER A 3 -27.75 71.00 10.27
N ARG A 4 -27.26 70.20 9.27
CA ARG A 4 -26.67 70.51 7.93
C ARG A 4 -25.72 71.75 7.73
N PRO A 5 -24.66 71.66 6.88
CA PRO A 5 -24.87 71.81 5.43
C PRO A 5 -23.96 70.99 4.50
N ALA A 6 -24.42 70.89 3.26
CA ALA A 6 -23.79 70.27 2.10
C ALA A 6 -22.77 71.22 1.41
N ARG A 7 -21.75 70.63 0.77
CA ARG A 7 -21.08 71.01 -0.50
C ARG A 7 -19.85 70.08 -0.66
N GLY A 8 -19.45 69.61 -1.84
CA GLY A 8 -19.71 70.17 -3.15
C GLY A 8 -19.68 69.14 -4.28
N PHE A 9 -20.38 69.55 -5.33
CA PHE A 9 -20.35 69.00 -6.67
C PHE A 9 -18.99 69.22 -7.35
N SER A 10 -18.74 68.37 -8.34
CA SER A 10 -18.03 68.66 -9.61
C SER A 10 -16.63 68.07 -9.74
N ARG A 11 -16.54 67.02 -10.57
CA ARG A 11 -15.97 67.23 -11.91
C ARG A 11 -16.64 66.32 -12.94
N ARG A 12 -17.11 66.99 -13.98
CA ARG A 12 -17.56 66.47 -15.27
C ARG A 12 -16.50 65.52 -15.86
N GLY A 13 -16.94 64.52 -16.60
CA GLY A 13 -16.05 63.75 -17.46
C GLY A 13 -16.73 62.55 -18.06
N ALA A 14 -17.62 62.78 -19.02
CA ALA A 14 -18.17 61.74 -19.87
C ALA A 14 -17.06 60.89 -20.51
N CYS A 15 -17.23 59.57 -20.56
CA CYS A 15 -17.34 58.85 -21.83
C CYS A 15 -17.26 57.32 -21.65
N ARG A 16 -18.32 56.68 -22.18
CA ARG A 16 -18.27 55.45 -22.98
C ARG A 16 -18.20 54.11 -22.23
N SER A 17 -19.36 53.46 -22.31
CA SER A 17 -19.54 52.18 -22.98
C SER A 17 -19.53 50.89 -22.15
N ARG A 18 -20.72 50.28 -22.18
CA ARG A 18 -21.02 48.85 -22.28
C ARG A 18 -21.09 48.06 -20.98
N VAL A 19 -22.22 48.26 -20.30
CA VAL A 19 -22.94 47.15 -19.66
C VAL A 19 -23.56 46.32 -20.78
N ILE A 20 -22.95 45.19 -21.12
CA ILE A 20 -23.64 44.11 -21.84
C ILE A 20 -23.83 42.99 -20.82
N ALA A 21 -25.03 42.97 -20.26
CA ALA A 21 -25.56 41.85 -19.52
C ALA A 21 -25.73 40.67 -20.48
N ALA A 22 -24.79 39.71 -20.44
CA ALA A 22 -24.98 38.41 -21.05
C ALA A 22 -25.73 37.52 -20.05
N ALA A 23 -27.05 37.69 -20.04
CA ALA A 23 -27.99 36.74 -19.48
C ALA A 23 -28.04 35.49 -20.37
N ALA A 24 -27.14 34.54 -20.15
CA ALA A 24 -27.18 33.23 -20.77
C ALA A 24 -26.36 32.25 -19.94
N LEU A 25 -26.97 31.62 -18.94
CA LEU A 25 -26.56 30.31 -18.36
C LEU A 25 -27.51 29.78 -17.27
N MET A 26 -28.75 30.30 -17.17
CA MET A 26 -29.75 29.86 -16.18
C MET A 26 -30.86 28.97 -16.76
N VAL A 27 -30.53 28.09 -17.71
CA VAL A 27 -31.45 27.03 -18.19
C VAL A 27 -30.64 25.77 -18.48
N SER A 28 -30.40 24.96 -17.45
CA SER A 28 -29.99 23.52 -17.56
C SER A 28 -29.93 22.81 -16.20
N LEU A 29 -30.29 23.47 -15.10
CA LEU A 29 -30.60 22.77 -13.85
C LEU A 29 -32.01 22.17 -13.98
N CYS A 30 -32.11 20.86 -13.74
CA CYS A 30 -33.32 20.02 -13.79
C CYS A 30 -33.57 19.35 -15.16
N ILE A 31 -32.85 18.26 -15.43
CA ILE A 31 -33.36 16.92 -15.78
C ILE A 31 -32.14 16.01 -15.94
N GLY A 32 -32.13 14.88 -15.22
CA GLY A 32 -31.31 13.71 -15.61
C GLY A 32 -30.08 13.44 -14.75
N GLY A 33 -30.30 12.85 -13.57
CA GLY A 33 -29.41 11.91 -12.88
C GLY A 33 -27.91 12.20 -12.94
N THR A 34 -27.38 12.79 -11.87
CA THR A 34 -26.01 12.50 -11.45
C THR A 34 -25.96 11.01 -11.14
N ALA A 35 -25.60 10.20 -12.16
CA ALA A 35 -25.17 8.84 -11.95
C ALA A 35 -24.11 8.87 -10.82
N PRO A 36 -24.16 7.96 -9.85
CA PRO A 36 -23.02 7.82 -8.96
C PRO A 36 -21.81 7.60 -9.87
N ALA A 37 -20.71 8.30 -9.59
CA ALA A 37 -19.43 7.94 -10.18
C ALA A 37 -19.16 6.50 -9.73
N THR A 38 -19.56 5.54 -10.55
CA THR A 38 -19.20 4.16 -10.39
C THR A 38 -17.71 4.13 -10.62
N ALA A 39 -16.95 3.87 -9.55
CA ALA A 39 -15.60 3.40 -9.72
C ALA A 39 -15.69 2.24 -10.70
N SER A 40 -15.15 2.45 -11.90
CA SER A 40 -15.04 1.40 -12.88
C SER A 40 -14.13 0.36 -12.24
N GLU A 41 -14.71 -0.65 -11.61
CA GLU A 41 -14.06 -1.91 -11.30
C GLU A 41 -13.72 -2.57 -12.64
N GLY A 42 -12.80 -1.94 -13.37
CA GLY A 42 -12.16 -2.50 -14.53
C GLY A 42 -11.39 -3.70 -14.02
N ALA A 43 -12.00 -4.88 -14.20
CA ALA A 43 -11.41 -6.21 -14.12
C ALA A 43 -10.05 -6.23 -13.42
N LYS A 44 -10.06 -6.00 -12.10
CA LYS A 44 -8.87 -6.19 -11.29
C LYS A 44 -8.56 -7.68 -11.38
N PRO A 45 -7.33 -8.11 -11.70
CA PRO A 45 -7.00 -9.52 -11.62
C PRO A 45 -7.47 -10.01 -10.24
N ASN A 46 -8.09 -11.19 -10.19
CA ASN A 46 -8.75 -11.74 -8.99
C ASN A 46 -7.79 -11.96 -7.77
N GLY A 47 -6.61 -11.36 -7.77
CA GLY A 47 -5.61 -11.39 -6.71
C GLY A 47 -5.31 -10.00 -6.14
N CYS A 48 -4.54 -10.01 -5.06
CA CYS A 48 -4.07 -8.79 -4.43
C CYS A 48 -3.24 -7.94 -5.38
N PRO A 49 -3.58 -6.65 -5.58
CA PRO A 49 -2.82 -5.78 -6.49
C PRO A 49 -1.38 -5.52 -6.00
N TRP A 50 -1.10 -5.80 -4.73
CA TRP A 50 0.20 -5.65 -4.10
C TRP A 50 0.89 -7.00 -3.83
N ALA A 51 0.31 -8.13 -4.24
CA ALA A 51 1.02 -9.41 -4.16
C ALA A 51 2.15 -9.43 -5.19
N GLN A 52 3.38 -9.62 -4.71
CA GLN A 52 4.58 -9.68 -5.52
C GLN A 52 5.48 -10.81 -5.03
N ASP A 53 6.16 -11.49 -5.92
CA ASP A 53 7.17 -12.46 -5.49
C ASP A 53 8.26 -11.75 -4.67
N ILE A 54 8.66 -12.39 -3.57
CA ILE A 54 9.61 -11.84 -2.63
C ILE A 54 11.00 -12.27 -3.06
N THR A 55 11.89 -11.32 -3.33
CA THR A 55 13.29 -11.56 -3.62
C THR A 55 14.15 -11.26 -2.40
N LEU A 56 14.99 -12.21 -2.00
CA LEU A 56 15.89 -12.10 -0.86
C LEU A 56 17.31 -12.32 -1.30
N GLU A 57 18.21 -11.41 -0.91
CA GLU A 57 19.64 -11.61 -1.11
C GLU A 57 20.27 -12.16 0.17
N ILE A 58 20.80 -13.38 0.10
CA ILE A 58 21.46 -14.06 1.21
C ILE A 58 22.84 -14.51 0.75
N ASN A 59 23.88 -13.97 1.39
CA ASN A 59 25.26 -14.33 1.10
C ASN A 59 25.62 -14.21 -0.40
N GLY A 60 25.13 -13.17 -1.07
CA GLY A 60 25.34 -12.91 -2.50
C GLY A 60 24.51 -13.79 -3.45
N LYS A 61 23.58 -14.59 -2.94
CA LYS A 61 22.60 -15.34 -3.75
C LYS A 61 21.21 -14.73 -3.62
N THR A 62 20.50 -14.63 -4.74
CA THR A 62 19.10 -14.19 -4.77
C THR A 62 18.17 -15.39 -4.69
N LEU A 63 17.33 -15.43 -3.67
CA LEU A 63 16.25 -16.41 -3.50
C LEU A 63 14.92 -15.74 -3.82
N THR A 64 14.09 -16.38 -4.64
CA THR A 64 12.76 -15.88 -4.99
C THR A 64 11.69 -16.76 -4.38
N LEU A 65 10.86 -16.19 -3.52
CA LEU A 65 9.77 -16.86 -2.81
C LEU A 65 8.42 -16.38 -3.37
N LYS A 66 7.58 -17.33 -3.80
CA LYS A 66 6.22 -17.02 -4.25
C LYS A 66 5.31 -16.69 -3.07
N GLN A 67 4.37 -15.77 -3.27
CA GLN A 67 3.41 -15.36 -2.23
C GLN A 67 2.56 -16.52 -1.69
N ASP A 68 2.19 -17.46 -2.56
CA ASP A 68 1.36 -18.62 -2.18
C ASP A 68 2.01 -19.45 -1.07
N ALA A 69 3.34 -19.47 -1.01
CA ALA A 69 4.10 -20.23 -0.02
C ALA A 69 3.98 -19.68 1.42
N PHE A 70 3.49 -18.45 1.58
CA PHE A 70 3.21 -17.83 2.89
C PHE A 70 1.72 -17.89 3.26
N THR A 71 0.86 -18.25 2.31
CA THR A 71 -0.59 -18.33 2.52
C THR A 71 -1.05 -19.73 2.92
N ALA A 72 -0.31 -20.76 2.48
CA ALA A 72 -0.52 -22.11 2.94
C ALA A 72 -0.06 -22.19 4.40
N ALA A 73 -0.92 -22.65 5.30
CA ALA A 73 -0.58 -23.01 6.67
C ALA A 73 0.24 -24.31 6.67
N THR A 74 1.34 -24.32 5.91
CA THR A 74 2.24 -25.46 5.78
C THR A 74 3.39 -25.25 6.74
N SER A 75 3.51 -26.16 7.71
CA SER A 75 4.67 -26.28 8.59
C SER A 75 5.91 -26.83 7.86
N GLU A 76 5.80 -27.10 6.56
CA GLU A 76 6.85 -27.68 5.74
C GLU A 76 7.82 -26.60 5.27
N PRO A 77 9.14 -26.85 5.34
CA PRO A 77 10.14 -25.94 4.82
C PRO A 77 10.05 -25.85 3.30
N ILE A 78 10.12 -24.62 2.79
CA ILE A 78 10.30 -24.37 1.36
C ILE A 78 11.78 -24.58 1.04
N GLU A 79 12.08 -25.59 0.24
CA GLU A 79 13.45 -25.88 -0.18
C GLU A 79 13.75 -25.15 -1.49
N ILE A 80 14.74 -24.25 -1.46
CA ILE A 80 15.24 -23.52 -2.63
C ILE A 80 16.75 -23.69 -2.67
N ASP A 81 17.25 -24.36 -3.70
CA ASP A 81 18.65 -24.76 -3.84
C ASP A 81 19.18 -25.54 -2.62
N GLN A 82 20.04 -24.91 -1.81
CA GLN A 82 20.64 -25.46 -0.60
C GLN A 82 20.10 -24.79 0.68
N PHE A 83 19.06 -23.97 0.53
CA PHE A 83 18.43 -23.24 1.63
C PHE A 83 17.08 -23.86 1.95
N LYS A 84 16.81 -24.02 3.25
CA LYS A 84 15.50 -24.37 3.79
C LYS A 84 14.88 -23.13 4.41
N VAL A 85 13.75 -22.69 3.87
CA VAL A 85 13.05 -21.48 4.30
C VAL A 85 11.81 -21.89 5.10
N PHE A 86 11.71 -21.37 6.31
CA PHE A 86 10.63 -21.60 7.26
C PHE A 86 9.84 -20.29 7.44
N PRO A 87 8.69 -20.14 6.76
CA PRO A 87 7.81 -19.00 6.95
C PRO A 87 7.00 -19.18 8.23
N LEU A 88 7.47 -18.62 9.34
CA LEU A 88 6.75 -18.60 10.62
C LEU A 88 5.74 -17.45 10.60
N VAL A 89 4.64 -17.66 9.86
CA VAL A 89 3.62 -16.63 9.60
C VAL A 89 3.00 -16.09 10.89
N ASP A 90 2.75 -16.96 11.88
CA ASP A 90 2.19 -16.57 13.19
C ASP A 90 3.13 -15.68 14.00
N GLN A 91 4.44 -15.87 13.83
CA GLN A 91 5.47 -15.06 14.47
C GLN A 91 5.90 -13.87 13.60
N LEU A 92 5.32 -13.72 12.41
CA LEU A 92 5.72 -12.74 11.41
C LEU A 92 7.26 -12.75 11.21
N LYS A 93 7.82 -13.95 11.08
CA LYS A 93 9.26 -14.16 10.99
C LYS A 93 9.59 -15.19 9.93
N LEU A 94 10.62 -14.92 9.14
CA LEU A 94 11.18 -15.86 8.17
C LEU A 94 12.49 -16.41 8.71
N ARG A 95 12.57 -17.71 8.97
CA ARG A 95 13.82 -18.38 9.35
C ARG A 95 14.38 -19.10 8.14
N ILE A 96 15.67 -18.92 7.88
CA ILE A 96 16.31 -19.44 6.67
C ILE A 96 17.55 -20.20 7.11
N ILE A 97 17.58 -21.49 6.84
CA ILE A 97 18.71 -22.37 7.15
C ILE A 97 19.44 -22.62 5.85
N GLY A 98 20.67 -22.14 5.75
CA GLY A 98 21.50 -22.35 4.57
C GLY A 98 22.56 -23.44 4.74
N PRO A 99 23.48 -23.53 3.77
CA PRO A 99 24.52 -24.55 3.79
C PRO A 99 25.40 -24.40 5.04
N LYS A 100 25.84 -25.53 5.58
CA LYS A 100 26.63 -25.61 6.83
C LYS A 100 25.89 -25.16 8.09
N GLY A 101 24.55 -25.16 8.07
CA GLY A 101 23.70 -24.87 9.24
C GLY A 101 23.73 -23.42 9.72
N ARG A 102 24.17 -22.49 8.86
CA ARG A 102 24.06 -21.05 9.13
C ARG A 102 22.59 -20.66 9.09
N GLU A 103 22.18 -19.85 10.05
CA GLU A 103 20.79 -19.42 10.19
C GLU A 103 20.66 -17.91 10.01
N TRP A 104 19.75 -17.53 9.13
CA TRP A 104 19.33 -16.16 8.94
C TRP A 104 17.88 -15.99 9.36
N GLU A 105 17.56 -14.81 9.84
CA GLU A 105 16.21 -14.42 10.18
C GLU A 105 15.87 -13.09 9.51
N ALA A 106 14.67 -13.01 8.95
CA ALA A 106 14.11 -11.79 8.40
C ALA A 106 12.73 -11.53 9.00
N ALA A 107 12.39 -10.26 9.19
CA ALA A 107 11.05 -9.88 9.61
C ALA A 107 10.06 -10.06 8.45
N LEU A 108 8.91 -10.66 8.72
CA LEU A 108 7.79 -10.75 7.79
C LEU A 108 6.77 -9.66 8.14
N THR A 109 6.22 -9.01 7.13
CA THR A 109 5.15 -8.01 7.28
C THR A 109 3.96 -8.47 6.47
N ARG A 110 2.84 -8.71 7.14
CA ARG A 110 1.59 -9.07 6.47
C ARG A 110 0.77 -7.82 6.20
N LEU A 111 0.52 -7.51 4.93
CA LEU A 111 -0.47 -6.53 4.54
C LEU A 111 -1.80 -7.23 4.33
N VAL A 112 -2.86 -6.65 4.90
CA VAL A 112 -4.23 -7.16 4.75
C VAL A 112 -5.12 -6.01 4.35
N SER A 113 -5.90 -6.20 3.29
CA SER A 113 -6.88 -5.23 2.81
C SER A 113 -8.20 -5.93 2.51
N GLY A 114 -9.21 -5.72 3.33
CA GLY A 114 -10.49 -6.42 3.22
C GLY A 114 -10.37 -7.93 3.47
N LYS A 115 -11.38 -8.70 3.07
CA LYS A 115 -11.49 -10.13 3.43
C LYS A 115 -10.66 -11.09 2.56
N ARG A 116 -10.40 -10.71 1.30
CA ARG A 116 -9.85 -11.62 0.27
C ARG A 116 -8.40 -11.33 -0.08
N CYS A 117 -7.80 -10.30 0.52
CA CYS A 117 -6.50 -9.84 0.08
C CYS A 117 -5.49 -9.76 1.24
N SER A 118 -4.52 -10.68 1.23
CA SER A 118 -3.34 -10.78 2.11
C SER A 118 -2.06 -11.00 1.30
N ALA A 119 -0.96 -10.32 1.64
CA ALA A 119 0.37 -10.57 1.06
C ALA A 119 1.42 -10.24 2.11
N PHE A 120 2.58 -10.76 1.82
CA PHE A 120 3.71 -10.74 2.70
C PHE A 120 4.83 -9.94 2.07
N TYR A 121 5.51 -9.17 2.91
CA TYR A 121 6.77 -8.54 2.59
C TYR A 121 7.81 -9.09 3.55
N VAL A 122 9.03 -9.22 3.08
CA VAL A 122 10.13 -9.72 3.91
C VAL A 122 11.19 -8.63 3.97
N GLY A 123 11.61 -8.33 5.20
CA GLY A 123 12.69 -7.40 5.46
C GLY A 123 14.06 -7.97 5.11
N LYS A 124 15.10 -7.20 5.39
CA LYS A 124 16.47 -7.64 5.16
C LYS A 124 16.81 -8.85 6.05
N PRO A 125 17.36 -9.94 5.49
CA PRO A 125 17.85 -11.06 6.29
C PRO A 125 19.03 -10.65 7.16
N THR A 126 19.00 -11.09 8.42
CA THR A 126 20.06 -10.89 9.41
C THR A 126 20.61 -12.24 9.81
N LEU A 127 21.94 -12.36 9.95
CA LEU A 127 22.57 -13.59 10.38
C LEU A 127 22.39 -13.74 11.89
N VAL A 128 21.79 -14.84 12.34
CA VAL A 128 21.44 -15.07 13.76
C VAL A 128 22.28 -16.18 14.38
N SER A 129 22.67 -17.18 13.60
CA SER A 129 23.59 -18.21 14.06
C SER A 129 24.59 -18.60 12.97
N ASP A 130 25.86 -18.64 13.34
CA ASP A 130 26.93 -19.22 12.52
C ASP A 130 27.26 -20.67 12.92
N THR A 131 26.68 -21.16 14.02
CA THR A 131 26.82 -22.54 14.48
C THR A 131 25.60 -23.36 14.06
N VAL A 132 25.85 -24.61 13.65
CA VAL A 132 24.82 -25.61 13.31
C VAL A 132 23.97 -25.85 14.57
N ARG A 133 22.85 -25.14 14.68
CA ARG A 133 21.93 -25.32 15.80
C ARG A 133 20.84 -26.30 15.38
N ASN A 134 20.52 -27.24 16.27
CA ASN A 134 19.49 -28.24 16.00
C ASN A 134 18.14 -27.52 15.78
N PRO A 135 17.47 -27.72 14.63
CA PRO A 135 16.26 -26.97 14.28
C PRO A 135 15.10 -27.16 15.27
N ASN A 136 15.16 -28.20 16.11
CA ASN A 136 14.14 -28.57 17.10
C ASN A 136 14.39 -28.04 18.52
N GLU A 137 15.48 -27.30 18.79
CA GLU A 137 15.85 -26.92 20.16
C GLU A 137 15.10 -25.70 20.74
N LEU A 138 14.21 -25.04 19.99
CA LEU A 138 13.49 -23.86 20.48
C LEU A 138 12.04 -23.79 19.99
N ILE A 139 11.16 -24.66 20.49
CA ILE A 139 9.75 -24.31 20.75
C ILE A 139 9.25 -25.11 21.98
N LEU A 140 9.82 -24.85 23.15
CA LEU A 140 9.26 -25.30 24.44
C LEU A 140 9.78 -24.35 25.52
N ASN A 141 9.25 -23.13 25.54
CA ASN A 141 9.26 -22.24 26.69
C ASN A 141 8.30 -21.08 26.44
N ARG A 142 7.00 -21.31 26.69
CA ARG A 142 6.17 -20.57 27.64
C ARG A 142 4.69 -20.86 27.41
#